data_AF-A0A1I0Y9N2-F1
#
_entry.id   AF-A0A1I0Y9N2-F1
#
_cell.length_a   1.000
_cell.length_b   1.000
_cell.length_c   1.000
_cell.angle_alpha   90.00
_cell.angle_beta   90.00
_cell.angle_gamma   90.00
#
_symmetry.space_group_name_H-M   'P 1'
#
loop_
_entity.id
_entity.type
_entity.pdbx_description
1 polymer ?
#
loop_
_entity_poly.entity_id
_entity_poly.type
_entity_poly.pdbx_seq_one_letter_code
_entity_poly.pdbx_strand_id
1 'polypeptide(L)' 'MDNKVIAVKADSAFSGFAIHEIIYGIDDKVLFSYQWKGIDGMKSTKKIQSKIRYTAKGKAYFMARKQRQYLDEFMKVGA' A
#
# COMPACT_ATOMS: atom_id res chain seq x y z
N MET A 1 -4.41 8.84 16.67
CA MET A 1 -4.97 8.26 15.43
C MET A 1 -4.06 7.13 15.02
N ASP A 2 -4.50 5.89 15.18
CA ASP A 2 -3.64 4.72 15.00
C ASP A 2 -3.07 4.64 13.59
N ASN A 3 -1.75 4.57 13.53
CA ASN A 3 -0.97 4.32 12.32
C ASN A 3 -0.90 2.82 12.04
N LYS A 4 -2.05 2.12 12.17
CA LYS A 4 -2.10 0.67 12.01
C LYS A 4 -1.80 0.32 10.55
N VAL A 5 -0.61 -0.21 10.34
CA VAL A 5 -0.18 -0.79 9.06
C VAL A 5 -0.55 -2.26 9.08
N ILE A 6 -1.28 -2.72 8.06
CA ILE A 6 -1.73 -4.10 7.92
C ILE A 6 -0.87 -4.89 6.93
N ALA A 7 -0.16 -4.22 6.03
CA ALA A 7 0.76 -4.85 5.10
C ALA A 7 1.82 -3.87 4.57
N VAL A 8 2.98 -4.37 4.19
CA VAL A 8 4.11 -3.58 3.65
C VAL A 8 4.73 -4.25 2.44
N LYS A 9 5.24 -3.43 1.52
CA LYS A 9 6.07 -3.87 0.39
C LYS A 9 7.27 -2.95 0.30
N ALA A 10 8.48 -3.53 0.37
CA ALA A 10 9.70 -2.77 0.11
C ALA A 10 9.85 -2.52 -1.40
N ASP A 11 10.17 -1.29 -1.77
CA ASP A 11 10.59 -0.89 -3.11
C ASP A 11 12.13 -0.81 -3.18
N SER A 12 12.78 -0.48 -2.04
CA SER A 12 14.23 -0.53 -1.85
C SER A 12 14.56 -0.82 -0.38
N ALA A 13 15.86 -0.88 -0.04
CA ALA A 13 16.31 -0.96 1.36
C ALA A 13 15.87 0.23 2.23
N PHE A 14 15.46 1.35 1.62
CA PHE A 14 15.12 2.59 2.31
C PHE A 14 13.73 3.11 2.00
N SER A 15 12.96 2.42 1.16
CA SER A 15 11.64 2.89 0.74
C SER A 15 10.66 1.76 0.44
N GLY A 16 9.38 2.09 0.49
CA GLY A 16 8.34 1.13 0.19
C GLY A 16 6.94 1.70 0.35
N PHE A 17 5.96 0.82 0.31
CA PHE A 17 4.56 1.12 0.51
C PHE A 17 4.05 0.44 1.78
N ALA A 18 3.17 1.14 2.49
CA ALA A 18 2.43 0.62 3.62
C ALA A 18 0.94 0.71 3.34
N ILE A 19 0.23 -0.40 3.52
CA ILE A 19 -1.24 -0.46 3.47
C ILE A 19 -1.75 -0.33 4.90
N HIS A 20 -2.74 0.54 5.08
CA HIS A 20 -3.38 0.82 6.37
C HIS A 20 -4.74 0.13 6.47
N GLU A 21 -5.46 0.05 5.36
CA GLU A 21 -6.84 -0.47 5.35
C GLU A 21 -7.25 -0.90 3.94
N ILE A 22 -8.11 -1.91 3.87
CA ILE A 22 -8.90 -2.26 2.69
C ILE A 22 -10.35 -1.88 2.98
N ILE A 23 -10.91 -1.01 2.15
CA ILE A 23 -12.28 -0.51 2.28
C ILE A 23 -13.15 -1.28 1.28
N TYR A 24 -14.02 -2.14 1.79
CA TYR A 24 -14.92 -2.96 0.99
C TYR A 24 -16.20 -2.19 0.63
N GLY A 25 -16.67 -2.34 -0.60
CA GLY A 25 -17.89 -1.68 -1.07
C GLY A 25 -18.21 -2.02 -2.53
N ILE A 26 -18.99 -1.16 -3.20
CA ILE A 26 -19.25 -1.29 -4.65
C ILE A 26 -17.93 -1.23 -5.43
N ASP A 27 -17.04 -0.35 -4.99
CA ASP A 27 -15.68 -0.24 -5.48
C ASP A 27 -14.72 -0.45 -4.32
N ASP A 28 -14.10 -1.64 -4.27
CA ASP A 28 -13.04 -1.92 -3.30
C ASP A 28 -11.88 -0.94 -3.46
N LYS A 29 -11.41 -0.39 -2.33
CA LYS A 29 -10.32 0.59 -2.29
C LYS A 29 -9.26 0.16 -1.29
N VAL A 30 -8.04 0.59 -1.55
CA VAL A 30 -6.93 0.48 -0.61
C VAL A 30 -6.53 1.86 -0.10
N LEU A 31 -6.34 1.97 1.22
CA LEU A 31 -5.72 3.13 1.86
C LEU A 31 -4.25 2.82 2.09
N PHE A 32 -3.35 3.54 1.41
CA PHE A 32 -1.92 3.29 1.47
C PHE A 32 -1.10 4.56 1.66
N SER A 33 0.15 4.44 2.09
CA SER A 33 1.14 5.52 2.06
C SER A 33 2.48 5.02 1.52
N TYR A 34 3.26 5.93 0.94
CA TYR A 34 4.64 5.66 0.58
C TYR A 34 5.55 6.07 1.75
N GLN A 35 6.47 5.19 2.11
CA GLN A 35 7.41 5.39 3.21
C GLN A 35 8.83 5.44 2.66
N TRP A 36 9.66 6.32 3.22
CA TRP A 36 11.08 6.41 2.87
C TRP A 36 11.93 6.88 4.05
N LYS A 37 13.19 6.45 4.10
CA LYS A 37 14.17 6.93 5.07
C LYS A 37 14.68 8.30 4.62
N GLY A 38 14.27 9.35 5.34
CA GLY A 38 14.84 10.69 5.24
C GLY A 38 16.02 10.87 6.20
N ILE A 39 16.58 12.08 6.20
CA ILE A 39 17.72 12.47 7.06
C ILE A 39 17.38 12.27 8.55
N ASP A 40 16.15 12.60 8.96
CA ASP A 40 15.70 12.47 10.36
C ASP A 40 14.96 11.14 10.64
N GLY A 41 15.18 10.11 9.82
CA GLY A 41 14.55 8.79 9.98
C GLY A 41 13.37 8.52 9.03
N MET A 42 12.50 7.57 9.38
CA MET A 42 11.44 7.10 8.49
C MET A 42 10.34 8.16 8.34
N LYS A 43 10.13 8.63 7.11
CA LYS A 43 9.05 9.56 6.74
C LYS A 43 7.97 8.78 5.98
N SER A 44 6.73 9.25 6.05
CA SER A 44 5.59 8.71 5.30
C SER A 44 4.88 9.84 4.57
N THR A 45 4.38 9.57 3.37
CA THR A 45 3.44 10.47 2.70
C THR A 45 2.12 10.49 3.47
N LYS A 46 1.25 11.45 3.10
CA LYS A 46 -0.17 11.38 3.41
C LYS A 46 -0.75 10.03 2.95
N LYS A 47 -1.77 9.55 3.65
CA LYS A 47 -2.53 8.36 3.24
C LYS A 47 -3.35 8.71 1.99
N ILE A 48 -3.29 7.85 0.99
CA ILE A 48 -3.95 8.01 -0.31
C ILE A 48 -4.85 6.81 -0.53
N GLN A 49 -6.03 7.05 -1.09
CA GLN A 49 -6.93 5.99 -1.52
C GLN A 49 -6.74 5.69 -3.00
N SER A 50 -6.78 4.41 -3.37
CA SER A 50 -6.77 3.97 -4.77
C SER A 50 -7.74 2.80 -4.95
N LYS A 51 -8.46 2.79 -6.07
CA LYS A 51 -9.36 1.69 -6.42
C LYS A 51 -8.56 0.42 -6.68
N ILE A 52 -9.00 -0.68 -6.06
CA ILE A 52 -8.52 -2.03 -6.33
C ILE A 52 -9.13 -2.48 -7.65
N ARG A 53 -8.27 -3.03 -8.51
CA ARG A 53 -8.60 -3.52 -9.84
C ARG A 53 -8.10 -4.95 -9.95
N TYR A 54 -8.62 -5.67 -10.93
CA TYR A 54 -8.26 -7.06 -11.19
C TYR A 54 -7.72 -7.20 -12.61
N THR A 55 -6.63 -7.95 -12.76
CA THR A 55 -6.17 -8.38 -14.08
C THR A 55 -7.10 -9.47 -14.64
N ALA A 56 -6.99 -9.79 -15.93
CA ALA A 56 -7.72 -10.90 -16.54
C ALA A 56 -7.47 -12.26 -15.86
N LYS A 57 -6.33 -12.42 -15.17
CA LYS A 57 -5.99 -13.62 -14.38
C LYS A 57 -6.50 -13.56 -12.93
N GLY A 58 -7.30 -12.55 -12.57
CA GLY A 58 -7.83 -12.36 -11.22
C GLY A 58 -6.86 -11.76 -10.20
N LYS A 59 -5.64 -11.37 -10.59
CA LYS A 59 -4.71 -10.72 -9.65
C LYS A 59 -5.16 -9.31 -9.29
N ALA A 60 -5.34 -9.07 -7.99
CA ALA A 60 -5.72 -7.78 -7.44
C ALA A 60 -4.53 -6.80 -7.38
N TYR A 61 -4.75 -5.57 -7.84
CA TYR A 61 -3.73 -4.52 -7.85
C TYR A 61 -4.36 -3.13 -7.66
N PHE A 62 -3.54 -2.17 -7.28
CA PHE A 62 -3.91 -0.75 -7.28
C PHE A 62 -2.85 0.07 -8.01
N MET A 63 -3.22 1.30 -8.40
CA MET A 63 -2.29 2.21 -9.05
C MET A 63 -1.65 3.12 -8.00
N ALA A 64 -0.32 3.16 -7.97
CA ALA A 64 0.47 4.11 -7.19
C ALA A 64 1.67 4.57 -8.02
N ARG A 65 1.96 5.88 -8.03
CA ARG A 65 3.10 6.47 -8.76
C ARG A 65 3.21 6.02 -10.23
N LYS A 66 2.06 5.96 -10.93
CA LYS A 66 1.93 5.49 -12.33
C LYS A 66 2.32 4.01 -12.56
N GLN A 67 2.46 3.22 -11.50
CA GLN A 67 2.77 1.80 -11.58
C GLN A 67 1.66 0.96 -10.92
N ARG A 68 1.56 -0.30 -11.33
CA ARG A 68 0.69 -1.29 -10.69
C ARG A 68 1.41 -1.83 -9.46
N GLN A 69 0.72 -1.85 -8.33
CA GLN A 69 1.17 -2.50 -7.11
C GLN A 69 0.22 -3.67 -6.84
N TYR A 70 0.71 -4.89 -6.90
CA TYR A 70 -0.11 -6.07 -6.71
C TYR A 70 -0.24 -6.39 -5.22
N LEU A 71 -1.44 -6.74 -4.76
CA LEU A 71 -1.69 -6.97 -3.33
C LEU A 71 -0.99 -8.25 -2.81
N ASP A 72 -0.70 -9.22 -3.68
CA ASP A 72 0.05 -10.44 -3.35
C ASP A 72 1.55 -10.19 -3.12
N GLU A 73 2.07 -9.02 -3.51
CA GLU A 73 3.46 -8.61 -3.25
C GLU A 73 3.65 -7.95 -1.87
N PHE A 74 2.57 -7.70 -1.13
CA PHE A 74 2.62 -7.09 0.19
C PHE A 74 2.68 -8.17 1.28
N MET A 75 3.66 -8.04 2.16
CA MET A 75 3.78 -8.85 3.37
C MET A 75 2.82 -8.31 4.43
N LYS A 76 1.93 -9.15 4.97
CA LYS A 76 1.04 -8.77 6.06
C LYS A 76 1.84 -8.46 7.32
N VAL A 77 1.44 -7.39 8.01
CA VAL A 77 2.01 -6.97 9.29
C VAL A 77 0.97 -7.25 10.35
N GLY A 78 1.22 -8.27 11.18
CA GLY A 78 0.30 -8.75 12.20
C GLY A 78 -0.30 -10.12 11.86
N ALA A 79 -0.42 -10.94 12.91
CA ALA A 79 -1.16 -12.20 12.93
C ALA A 79 -2.63 -11.94 13.28
#